data_AF-A0AAV5VWL3-F1
#
_entry.id   AF-A0AAV5VWL3-F1
#
_cell.length_a   1.000
_cell.length_b   1.000
_cell.length_c   1.000
_cell.angle_alpha   90.00
_cell.angle_beta   90.00
_cell.angle_gamma   90.00
#
_symmetry.space_group_name_H-M   'P 1'
#
loop_
_entity.id
_entity.type
_entity.pdbx_description
1 polymer ?
#
loop_
_entity_poly.entity_id
_entity_poly.type
_entity_poly.pdbx_seq_one_letter_code
_entity_poly.pdbx_strand_id
1 'polypeptide(L)'
;AIIANSLLLFCMFRNTPASFAKFGIMMRTHAFFDLYTAIGGFMSMTRTIPVGWSVINISYGPCRYASPVVCYVFYIVVLGGSVYTFYIVLGSFYFRLRVIRHSAPTRMHTILILLLISFPLPT
;
A
#
# COMPACT_ATOMS: atom_id res chain seq x y z
N ALA A 1 4.61 12.81 1.95
CA ALA A 1 4.39 11.35 1.95
C ALA A 1 5.63 10.59 2.43
N ILE A 2 6.74 10.60 1.68
CA ILE A 2 7.95 9.78 1.98
C ILE A 2 8.49 10.01 3.41
N ILE A 3 8.72 11.27 3.80
CA ILE A 3 9.25 11.62 5.13
C ILE A 3 8.27 11.25 6.26
N ALA A 4 6.97 11.42 6.04
CA ALA A 4 5.95 11.08 7.02
C ALA A 4 5.83 9.56 7.20
N ASN A 5 5.88 8.80 6.11
CA ASN A 5 5.81 7.33 6.14
C ASN A 5 7.07 6.70 6.74
N SER A 6 8.25 7.29 6.51
CA SER A 6 9.49 6.84 7.16
C SER A 6 9.48 7.13 8.67
N LEU A 7 9.02 8.31 9.09
CA LEU A 7 8.82 8.65 10.50
C LEU A 7 7.80 7.72 11.17
N LEU A 8 6.68 7.42 10.50
CA LEU A 8 5.67 6.47 10.98
C LEU A 8 6.27 5.07 11.16
N LEU A 9 7.01 4.58 10.16
CA LEU A 9 7.69 3.28 10.22
C LEU A 9 8.65 3.25 11.43
N PHE A 10 9.46 4.30 11.61
CA PHE A 10 10.39 4.42 12.72
C PHE A 10 9.70 4.41 14.09
N CYS A 11 8.66 5.23 14.26
CA CYS A 11 7.85 5.28 15.48
C CYS A 11 7.20 3.93 15.78
N MET A 12 6.72 3.23 14.75
CA MET A 12 6.11 1.92 14.89
C MET A 12 7.10 0.81 15.21
N PHE A 13 8.38 0.93 14.85
CA PHE A 13 9.40 0.01 15.35
C PHE A 13 9.77 0.28 16.80
N ARG A 14 9.79 1.56 17.21
CA ARG A 14 10.26 1.98 18.53
C ARG A 14 9.21 1.90 19.64
N ASN A 15 7.93 2.11 19.34
CA ASN A 15 6.87 2.31 20.35
C ASN A 15 5.70 1.32 20.27
N THR A 16 5.82 0.13 19.66
CA THR A 16 4.67 -0.82 19.64
C THR A 16 4.55 -1.60 20.95
N PRO A 17 3.51 -1.39 21.78
CA PRO A 17 3.26 -2.20 22.96
C PRO A 17 2.79 -3.62 22.57
N ALA A 18 3.17 -4.62 23.37
CA ALA A 18 2.93 -6.04 23.10
C ALA A 18 1.45 -6.42 22.90
N SER A 19 0.51 -5.66 23.50
CA SER A 19 -0.95 -5.83 23.33
C SER A 19 -1.40 -5.62 21.88
N PHE A 20 -0.71 -4.75 21.13
CA PHE A 20 -0.99 -4.49 19.71
C PHE A 20 -0.03 -5.20 18.77
N ALA A 21 0.83 -6.12 19.23
CA ALA A 21 1.87 -6.74 18.40
C ALA A 21 1.32 -7.38 17.10
N LYS A 22 0.09 -7.91 17.12
CA LYS A 22 -0.56 -8.49 15.93
C LYS A 22 -1.03 -7.42 14.94
N PHE A 23 -1.61 -6.33 15.44
CA PHE A 23 -2.05 -5.18 14.63
C PHE A 23 -0.86 -4.34 14.14
N GLY A 24 0.21 -4.28 14.93
CA GLY A 24 1.46 -3.59 14.59
C GLY A 24 2.17 -4.20 13.39
N ILE A 25 2.12 -5.52 13.19
CA ILE A 25 2.67 -6.16 11.98
C ILE A 25 1.91 -5.69 10.75
N MET A 26 0.57 -5.68 10.78
CA MET A 26 -0.25 -5.24 9.66
C MET A 26 -0.02 -3.75 9.33
N MET A 27 0.10 -2.92 10.37
CA MET A 27 0.41 -1.50 10.21
C MET A 27 1.83 -1.27 9.67
N ARG A 28 2.83 -2.06 10.09
CA ARG A 28 4.21 -2.00 9.55
C ARG A 28 4.26 -2.34 8.08
N THR A 29 3.57 -3.39 7.67
CA THR A 29 3.44 -3.75 6.26
C THR A 29 2.74 -2.64 5.48
N HIS A 30 1.68 -2.05 6.03
CA HIS A 30 1.00 -0.91 5.41
C HIS A 30 1.95 0.28 5.15
N ALA A 31 2.66 0.72 6.20
CA ALA A 31 3.57 1.86 6.10
C ALA A 31 4.74 1.59 5.13
N PHE A 32 5.20 0.34 5.05
CA PHE A 32 6.23 -0.06 4.09
C PHE A 32 5.73 0.03 2.64
N PHE A 33 4.54 -0.51 2.36
CA PHE A 33 3.94 -0.41 1.03
C PHE A 33 3.61 1.04 0.66
N ASP A 34 3.11 1.84 1.60
CA ASP A 34 2.81 3.26 1.35
C ASP A 34 4.09 4.07 1.08
N LEU A 35 5.20 3.75 1.74
CA LEU A 35 6.51 4.31 1.41
C LEU A 35 6.96 3.90 0.00
N TYR A 36 6.79 2.62 -0.36
CA TYR A 36 7.13 2.10 -1.68
C TYR A 36 6.30 2.75 -2.79
N THR A 37 5.00 2.91 -2.59
CA THR A 37 4.08 3.63 -3.48
C THR A 37 4.44 5.10 -3.60
N ALA A 38 4.79 5.77 -2.49
CA ALA A 38 5.19 7.17 -2.50
C ALA A 38 6.51 7.40 -3.28
N ILE A 39 7.48 6.48 -3.17
CA ILE A 39 8.71 6.52 -3.97
C ILE A 39 8.40 6.31 -5.45
N GLY A 40 7.55 5.32 -5.78
CA GLY A 40 7.12 5.08 -7.15
C GLY A 40 6.40 6.29 -7.76
N GLY A 41 5.52 6.94 -7.00
CA GLY A 41 4.80 8.14 -7.43
C GLY A 41 5.71 9.35 -7.61
N PHE A 42 6.72 9.52 -6.75
CA PHE A 42 7.73 10.56 -6.92
C PHE A 42 8.61 10.32 -8.16
N MET A 43 8.94 9.05 -8.43
CA MET A 43 9.77 8.67 -9.56
C MET A 43 9.02 8.80 -10.89
N SER A 44 7.73 8.44 -10.93
CA SER A 44 6.92 8.48 -12.13
C SER A 44 6.35 9.89 -12.42
N MET A 45 5.89 10.62 -11.39
CA MET A 45 5.08 11.85 -11.51
C MET A 45 4.13 11.78 -12.72
N THR A 46 3.37 10.69 -12.80
CA THR A 46 2.49 10.39 -13.93
C THR A 46 1.24 11.25 -13.88
N ARG A 47 0.97 12.01 -14.94
CA ARG A 47 -0.37 12.53 -15.23
C ARG A 47 -1.06 11.63 -16.25
N THR A 48 -2.21 11.09 -15.84
CA THR A 48 -3.14 10.39 -16.72
C THR A 48 -4.07 11.42 -17.35
N ILE A 49 -4.08 11.53 -18.68
CA ILE A 49 -5.05 12.36 -19.41
C ILE A 49 -5.91 11.42 -20.24
N PRO A 50 -7.20 11.24 -19.89
CA PRO A 50 -8.11 10.45 -20.71
C PRO A 50 -8.44 11.22 -22.00
N VAL A 51 -8.17 10.62 -23.16
CA VAL A 51 -8.53 11.15 -24.47
C VAL A 51 -9.39 10.12 -25.19
N GLY A 52 -10.71 10.28 -25.11
CA GLY A 52 -11.68 9.34 -25.70
C GLY A 52 -11.52 7.93 -25.12
N TRP A 53 -11.24 6.95 -25.98
CA TRP A 53 -11.01 5.55 -25.61
C TRP A 53 -9.55 5.22 -25.25
N SER A 54 -8.64 6.20 -25.27
CA SER A 54 -7.22 6.01 -25.00
C SER A 54 -6.79 6.80 -23.77
N VAL A 55 -5.98 6.17 -22.92
CA VAL A 55 -5.38 6.82 -21.74
C VAL A 55 -3.94 7.18 -22.08
N ILE A 56 -3.64 8.47 -22.13
CA ILE A 56 -2.27 8.95 -22.34
C ILE A 56 -1.64 9.19 -20.98
N ASN A 57 -0.55 8.47 -20.70
CA ASN A 57 0.23 8.62 -19.48
C ASN A 57 1.48 9.43 -19.77
N ILE A 58 1.53 10.66 -19.25
CA ILE A 58 2.70 11.54 -19.37
C ILE A 58 3.43 11.56 -18.03
N SER A 59 4.63 11.00 -18.01
CA SER A 59 5.48 10.94 -16.83
C SER A 59 6.48 12.09 -16.83
N TYR A 60 6.32 13.02 -15.90
CA TYR A 60 7.21 14.17 -15.75
C TYR A 60 8.36 13.91 -14.77
N GLY A 61 8.39 12.73 -14.16
CA GLY A 61 9.33 12.41 -13.08
C GLY A 61 10.74 12.06 -13.55
N PRO A 62 11.68 11.89 -12.59
CA PRO A 62 13.06 11.51 -12.86
C PRO A 62 13.21 10.18 -13.60
N CYS A 63 12.16 9.36 -13.64
CA CYS A 63 12.16 8.13 -14.43
C CYS A 63 12.35 8.34 -15.94
N ARG A 64 12.07 9.55 -16.46
CA ARG A 64 12.31 9.88 -17.87
C ARG A 64 13.78 9.76 -18.27
N TYR A 65 14.70 9.96 -17.33
CA TYR A 65 16.14 9.85 -17.57
C TYR A 65 16.65 8.41 -17.58
N ALA A 66 15.88 7.45 -17.04
CA ALA A 66 16.28 6.04 -16.98
C ALA A 66 15.80 5.27 -18.21
N SER A 67 14.48 5.12 -18.38
CA SER A 67 13.86 4.45 -19.53
C SER A 67 12.32 4.51 -19.43
N PRO A 68 11.58 4.50 -20.55
CA PRO A 68 10.12 4.37 -20.56
C PRO A 68 9.61 3.12 -19.83
N VAL A 69 10.34 2.00 -19.92
CA VAL A 69 9.97 0.73 -19.27
C VAL A 69 10.03 0.86 -17.76
N VAL A 70 11.07 1.51 -17.24
CA VAL A 70 11.22 1.76 -15.81
C VAL A 70 10.05 2.63 -15.31
N CYS A 71 9.59 3.57 -16.15
CA CYS A 71 8.49 4.45 -15.78
C CYS A 71 7.16 3.71 -15.73
N TYR A 72 6.97 2.75 -16.64
CA TYR A 72 5.83 1.85 -16.63
C TYR A 72 5.83 0.93 -15.40
N VAL A 73 6.99 0.40 -15.01
CA VAL A 73 7.12 -0.40 -13.78
C VAL A 73 6.73 0.43 -12.54
N PHE A 74 7.23 1.66 -12.41
CA PHE A 74 6.83 2.53 -11.29
C PHE A 74 5.35 2.87 -11.30
N TYR A 75 4.74 3.03 -12.47
CA TYR A 75 3.30 3.23 -12.59
C TYR A 75 2.51 2.00 -12.09
N ILE A 76 2.89 0.78 -12.48
CA ILE A 76 2.28 -0.46 -11.98
C ILE A 76 2.43 -0.56 -10.45
N VAL A 77 3.61 -0.23 -9.94
CA VAL A 77 3.89 -0.22 -8.49
C VAL A 77 2.95 0.74 -7.75
N VAL A 78 2.72 1.94 -8.29
CA VAL A 78 1.80 2.91 -7.69
C VAL A 78 0.37 2.38 -7.71
N LEU A 79 -0.06 1.81 -8.83
CA LEU A 79 -1.40 1.24 -8.98
C LEU A 79 -1.62 0.07 -8.00
N GLY A 80 -0.72 -0.91 -8.00
CA GLY A 80 -0.78 -2.07 -7.11
C GLY A 80 -0.69 -1.69 -5.63
N GLY A 81 0.15 -0.72 -5.30
CA GLY A 81 0.25 -0.18 -3.95
C GLY A 81 -1.01 0.54 -3.47
N SER A 82 -1.69 1.27 -4.36
CA SER A 82 -2.97 1.93 -4.05
C SER A 82 -4.09 0.92 -3.78
N VAL A 83 -4.14 -0.16 -4.56
CA VAL A 83 -5.08 -1.27 -4.33
C VAL A 83 -4.76 -1.97 -3.00
N TYR A 84 -3.49 -2.27 -2.75
CA TYR A 84 -3.04 -2.94 -1.54
C TYR A 84 -3.35 -2.14 -0.26
N THR A 85 -3.09 -0.82 -0.27
CA THR A 85 -3.39 0.07 0.86
C THR A 85 -4.89 0.12 1.15
N PHE A 86 -5.74 0.22 0.11
CA PHE A 86 -7.19 0.16 0.27
C PHE A 86 -7.65 -1.11 0.99
N TYR A 87 -7.14 -2.26 0.57
CA TYR A 87 -7.48 -3.54 1.17
C TYR A 87 -6.96 -3.70 2.61
N ILE A 88 -5.75 -3.23 2.91
CA ILE A 88 -5.25 -3.23 4.30
C ILE A 88 -6.09 -2.33 5.20
N VAL A 89 -6.53 -1.17 4.71
CA VAL A 89 -7.42 -0.27 5.48
C VAL A 89 -8.74 -0.97 5.78
N LEU A 90 -9.35 -1.64 4.80
CA LEU A 90 -10.55 -2.46 5.01
C LEU A 90 -10.30 -3.58 6.05
N GLY A 91 -9.17 -4.28 5.95
CA GLY A 91 -8.76 -5.29 6.93
C GLY A 91 -8.59 -4.70 8.34
N SER A 92 -8.08 -3.47 8.44
CA SER A 92 -7.93 -2.74 9.71
C SER A 92 -9.28 -2.39 10.33
N PHE A 93 -10.23 -1.93 9.53
CA PHE A 93 -11.60 -1.67 9.98
C PHE A 93 -12.29 -2.95 10.45
N TYR A 94 -12.19 -4.03 9.67
CA TYR A 94 -12.76 -5.33 10.04
C TYR A 94 -12.17 -5.86 11.35
N PHE A 95 -10.83 -5.77 11.52
CA PHE A 95 -10.16 -6.18 12.75
C PHE A 95 -10.66 -5.40 13.96
N ARG A 96 -10.78 -4.07 13.86
CA ARG A 96 -11.32 -3.21 14.94
C ARG A 96 -12.77 -3.54 15.27
N LEU A 97 -13.61 -3.72 14.24
CA LEU A 97 -15.03 -4.03 14.41
C LEU A 97 -15.24 -5.40 15.07
N ARG A 98 -14.38 -6.38 14.75
CA ARG A 98 -14.42 -7.71 15.33
C ARG A 98 -13.97 -7.72 16.80
N VAL A 99 -12.90 -6.98 17.16
CA VAL A 99 -12.46 -6.81 18.56
C VAL A 99 -13.56 -6.19 19.43
N ILE A 100 -14.37 -5.28 18.89
CA ILE A 100 -15.48 -4.63 19.62
C ILE A 100 -16.69 -5.57 19.78
N ARG A 101 -16.99 -6.42 18.79
CA ARG A 101 -18.17 -7.30 18.80
C ARG A 101 -17.95 -8.69 19.41
N HIS A 102 -16.75 -9.27 19.35
CA HIS A 102 -16.47 -10.64 19.82
C HIS A 102 -14.98 -10.83 20.17
N SER A 103 -14.67 -11.76 21.07
CA SER A 103 -13.30 -12.12 21.47
C SER A 103 -12.35 -12.32 20.26
N ALA A 104 -11.13 -11.78 20.40
CA ALA A 104 -10.21 -11.43 19.33
C ALA A 104 -10.05 -12.46 18.17
N PRO A 105 -10.06 -12.01 16.90
CA PRO A 105 -9.84 -12.89 15.76
C PRO A 105 -8.42 -13.49 15.73
N THR A 106 -8.35 -14.75 15.31
CA THR A 106 -7.12 -15.53 15.16
C THR A 106 -6.27 -15.02 14.00
N ARG A 107 -4.93 -14.98 14.19
CA ARG A 107 -3.91 -14.53 13.19
C ARG A 107 -4.13 -15.10 11.78
N MET A 108 -4.63 -16.34 11.69
CA MET A 108 -4.87 -17.02 10.43
C MET A 108 -5.85 -16.29 9.52
N HIS A 109 -6.93 -15.69 10.05
CA HIS A 109 -7.90 -14.98 9.19
C HIS A 109 -7.33 -13.70 8.60
N THR A 110 -6.47 -13.00 9.35
CA THR A 110 -5.82 -11.78 8.88
C THR A 110 -4.80 -12.08 7.80
N ILE A 111 -4.01 -13.17 7.97
CA ILE A 111 -3.08 -13.65 6.95
C ILE A 111 -3.84 -14.13 5.71
N LEU A 112 -4.95 -14.85 5.87
CA LEU A 112 -5.76 -15.36 4.76
C LEU A 112 -6.40 -14.23 3.95
N ILE A 113 -6.86 -13.16 4.62
CA ILE A 113 -7.33 -11.93 3.94
C ILE A 113 -6.17 -11.27 3.18
N LEU A 114 -5.00 -11.12 3.81
CA LEU A 114 -3.81 -10.51 3.19
C LEU A 114 -3.29 -11.33 1.99
N LEU A 115 -3.45 -12.66 2.04
CA LEU A 115 -3.06 -13.61 1.00
C LEU A 115 -4.09 -13.64 -0.15
N LEU A 116 -5.39 -13.52 0.15
CA LEU A 116 -6.45 -13.29 -0.83
C LEU A 116 -6.31 -11.94 -1.55
N ILE A 117 -5.87 -10.90 -0.86
CA ILE A 117 -5.58 -9.58 -1.44
C ILE A 117 -4.34 -9.63 -2.36
N SER A 118 -3.38 -10.50 -2.04
CA SER A 118 -2.17 -10.71 -2.84
C SER A 118 -2.44 -11.54 -4.10
N PHE A 119 -3.53 -12.30 -4.13
CA PHE A 119 -4.01 -12.98 -5.34
C PHE A 119 -4.79 -11.96 -6.16
N PRO A 120 -4.25 -11.46 -7.28
CA PRO A 120 -5.03 -10.59 -8.14
C PRO A 120 -6.21 -11.44 -8.64
N LEU A 121 -7.44 -11.06 -8.27
CA LEU A 121 -8.59 -11.55 -9.01
C LEU A 121 -8.37 -11.11 -10.46
N PRO A 122 -8.33 -12.05 -11.42
CA PRO A 122 -8.38 -11.67 -12.82
C PRO A 122 -9.75 -11.02 -13.07
N THR A 123 -9.77 -9.70 -13.19
CA THR A 123 -10.90 -8.96 -13.77
C THR A 123 -10.65 -8.79 -15.27
#